data_AF-A0A6C0FB18-F1
#
_entry.id   AF-A0A6C0FB18-F1
#
_cell.length_a   1.000
_cell.length_b   1.000
_cell.length_c   1.000
_cell.angle_alpha   90.00
_cell.angle_beta   90.00
_cell.angle_gamma   90.00
#
_symmetry.space_group_name_H-M   'P 1'
#
loop_
_entity.id
_entity.type
_entity.pdbx_description
1 polymer ?
#
loop_
_entity_poly.entity_id
_entity_poly.type
_entity_poly.pdbx_seq_one_letter_code
_entity_poly.pdbx_strand_id
1 'polypeptide(L)'
;MENKETEYIDGDADDFTIYLFSKEPQEKNSIKLELSKPDKDIKIGLHIFQELLMIFTAGMKYLYANGKESVNINELSMDDIKNINKYIASIGFIAIVEKFTIEEYLSNMKLPNYFVNKELIKDDTLLRDIYYEVTVNSSMIYRISFDFLK
;
A
#
# COMPACT_ATOMS: atom_id res chain seq x y z
N MET A 1 -15.14 -11.49 -12.96
CA MET A 1 -15.16 -12.90 -13.42
C MET A 1 -14.23 -12.98 -14.61
N GLU A 2 -13.34 -13.98 -14.62
CA GLU A 2 -12.37 -14.20 -15.69
C GLU A 2 -13.10 -14.53 -17.00
N ASN A 3 -12.54 -14.05 -18.11
CA ASN A 3 -13.08 -14.23 -19.46
C ASN A 3 -11.95 -14.62 -20.43
N LYS A 4 -12.29 -14.81 -21.71
CA LYS A 4 -11.32 -15.22 -22.74
C LYS A 4 -10.22 -14.18 -23.04
N GLU A 5 -10.38 -12.95 -22.55
CA GLU A 5 -9.43 -11.85 -22.70
C GLU A 5 -8.58 -11.62 -21.44
N THR A 6 -8.77 -12.45 -20.40
CA THR A 6 -7.97 -12.37 -19.17
C THR A 6 -6.54 -12.83 -19.46
N GLU A 7 -5.60 -11.90 -19.35
CA GLU A 7 -4.16 -12.17 -19.43
C GLU A 7 -3.64 -12.58 -18.05
N TYR A 8 -2.91 -13.69 -17.99
CA TYR A 8 -2.22 -14.14 -16.79
C TYR A 8 -0.74 -13.83 -16.92
N ILE A 9 -0.20 -13.17 -15.91
CA ILE A 9 1.22 -12.78 -15.86
C ILE A 9 1.79 -13.42 -14.61
N ASP A 10 2.63 -14.43 -14.82
CA ASP A 10 3.44 -15.02 -13.75
C ASP A 10 4.74 -14.23 -13.65
N GLY A 11 5.08 -13.81 -12.42
CA GLY A 11 6.29 -13.05 -12.14
C GLY A 11 6.49 -12.92 -10.63
N ASP A 12 7.67 -12.46 -10.24
CA ASP A 12 7.92 -12.13 -8.84
C ASP A 12 7.32 -10.74 -8.47
N ALA A 13 7.53 -10.30 -7.23
CA ALA A 13 7.00 -9.03 -6.75
C ALA A 13 7.53 -7.81 -7.55
N ASP A 14 8.74 -7.91 -8.10
CA ASP A 14 9.34 -6.86 -8.91
C ASP A 14 8.70 -6.84 -10.32
N ASP A 15 8.48 -8.02 -10.92
CA ASP A 15 7.78 -8.14 -12.21
C ASP A 15 6.36 -7.57 -12.15
N PHE A 16 5.59 -7.88 -11.10
CA PHE A 16 4.25 -7.34 -10.92
C PHE A 16 4.26 -5.81 -10.76
N THR A 17 5.20 -5.29 -9.97
CA THR A 17 5.37 -3.83 -9.79
C THR A 17 5.66 -3.17 -11.14
N ILE A 18 6.61 -3.72 -11.91
CA ILE A 18 6.94 -3.18 -13.24
C ILE A 18 5.71 -3.23 -14.15
N TYR A 19 4.99 -4.34 -14.20
CA TYR A 19 3.76 -4.44 -14.99
C TYR A 19 2.74 -3.36 -14.62
N LEU A 20 2.48 -3.19 -13.32
CA LEU A 20 1.47 -2.27 -12.82
C LEU A 20 1.83 -0.81 -13.12
N PHE A 21 3.08 -0.39 -12.90
CA PHE A 21 3.48 1.01 -12.95
C PHE A 21 4.17 1.45 -14.27
N SER A 22 4.46 0.52 -15.19
CA SER A 22 5.10 0.83 -16.49
C SER A 22 4.13 1.37 -17.56
N LYS A 23 2.82 1.31 -17.30
CA LYS A 23 1.76 1.79 -18.20
C LYS A 23 0.94 2.85 -17.47
N GLU A 24 0.05 3.53 -18.18
CA GLU A 24 -0.95 4.38 -17.53
C GLU A 24 -1.85 3.56 -16.58
N PRO A 25 -2.38 4.15 -15.48
CA PRO A 25 -3.26 3.45 -14.57
C PRO A 25 -4.48 2.90 -15.31
N GLN A 26 -4.77 1.61 -15.10
CA GLN A 26 -5.95 0.98 -15.69
C GLN A 26 -7.23 1.32 -14.91
N GLU A 27 -8.38 0.93 -15.48
CA GLU A 27 -9.68 1.09 -14.86
C GLU A 27 -9.77 0.39 -13.50
N LYS A 28 -10.63 0.92 -12.63
CA LYS A 28 -10.86 0.36 -11.30
C LYS A 28 -11.26 -1.12 -11.37
N ASN A 29 -10.65 -1.95 -10.53
CA ASN A 29 -10.89 -3.40 -10.49
C ASN A 29 -10.64 -4.14 -11.83
N SER A 30 -9.83 -3.58 -12.75
CA SER A 30 -9.53 -4.25 -14.02
C SER A 30 -8.44 -5.33 -13.89
N ILE A 31 -7.59 -5.23 -12.87
CA ILE A 31 -6.50 -6.17 -12.61
C ILE A 31 -6.85 -7.00 -11.38
N LYS A 32 -6.83 -8.32 -11.53
CA LYS A 32 -7.02 -9.25 -10.41
C LYS A 32 -5.65 -9.50 -9.75
N LEU A 33 -5.49 -9.04 -8.52
CA LEU A 33 -4.32 -9.35 -7.71
C LEU A 33 -4.47 -10.74 -7.08
N GLU A 34 -3.54 -11.64 -7.35
CA GLU A 34 -3.42 -12.92 -6.66
C GLU A 34 -2.20 -12.89 -5.75
N LEU A 35 -2.43 -13.06 -4.45
CA LEU A 35 -1.37 -13.07 -3.46
C LEU A 35 -0.95 -14.50 -3.16
N SER A 36 0.34 -14.65 -2.85
CA SER A 36 0.86 -15.92 -2.34
C SER A 36 0.16 -16.32 -1.04
N LYS A 37 0.31 -17.57 -0.63
CA LYS A 37 -0.23 -18.01 0.65
C LYS A 37 0.59 -17.35 1.78
N PRO A 38 -0.05 -16.81 2.84
CA PRO A 38 0.70 -16.31 3.99
C PRO A 38 1.56 -17.41 4.61
N ASP A 39 2.73 -17.02 5.13
CA ASP A 39 3.56 -17.89 5.96
C ASP A 39 2.77 -18.43 7.16
N LYS A 40 3.26 -19.56 7.70
CA LYS A 40 2.68 -20.16 8.90
C LYS A 40 2.65 -19.11 10.03
N ASP A 41 1.50 -18.98 10.66
CA ASP A 41 1.21 -18.05 11.77
C ASP A 41 1.04 -16.56 11.39
N ILE A 42 1.15 -16.19 10.10
CA ILE A 42 0.78 -14.84 9.65
C ILE A 42 -0.73 -14.76 9.38
N LYS A 43 -1.38 -13.78 10.00
CA LYS A 43 -2.80 -13.48 9.76
C LYS A 43 -3.01 -12.95 8.35
N ILE A 44 -4.07 -13.40 7.68
CA ILE A 44 -4.35 -13.03 6.28
C ILE A 44 -4.46 -11.51 6.08
N GLY A 45 -5.08 -10.78 7.02
CA GLY A 45 -5.17 -9.32 6.94
C GLY A 45 -3.80 -8.62 6.99
N LEU A 46 -2.89 -9.12 7.85
CA LEU A 46 -1.51 -8.62 7.92
C LEU A 46 -0.75 -8.93 6.64
N HIS A 47 -0.92 -10.14 6.10
CA HIS A 47 -0.27 -10.54 4.85
C HIS A 47 -0.71 -9.64 3.70
N ILE A 48 -2.02 -9.45 3.49
CA ILE A 48 -2.56 -8.53 2.48
C ILE A 48 -1.99 -7.12 2.68
N PHE A 49 -1.98 -6.62 3.92
CA PHE A 49 -1.41 -5.31 4.23
C PHE A 49 0.06 -5.19 3.83
N GLN A 50 0.89 -6.19 4.12
CA GLN A 50 2.31 -6.19 3.80
C GLN A 50 2.56 -6.19 2.29
N GLU A 51 1.82 -7.02 1.54
CA GLU A 51 1.91 -7.08 0.08
C GLU A 51 1.50 -5.73 -0.56
N LEU A 52 0.41 -5.11 -0.08
CA LEU A 52 -0.02 -3.79 -0.56
C LEU A 52 0.99 -2.69 -0.20
N LEU A 53 1.63 -2.75 0.97
CA LEU A 53 2.68 -1.82 1.37
C LEU A 53 3.92 -1.96 0.47
N MET A 54 4.28 -3.20 0.11
CA MET A 54 5.36 -3.46 -0.86
C MET A 54 5.03 -2.86 -2.23
N ILE A 55 3.85 -3.15 -2.78
CA ILE A 55 3.40 -2.60 -4.08
C ILE A 55 3.39 -1.06 -4.04
N PHE A 56 2.86 -0.46 -2.97
CA PHE A 56 2.80 1.00 -2.81
C PHE A 56 4.19 1.64 -2.78
N THR A 57 5.10 1.11 -1.96
CA THR A 57 6.47 1.66 -1.84
C THR A 57 7.30 1.42 -3.09
N ALA A 58 7.14 0.28 -3.75
CA ALA A 58 7.78 -0.02 -5.02
C ALA A 58 7.25 0.89 -6.15
N GLY A 59 5.94 1.17 -6.17
CA GLY A 59 5.33 2.15 -7.07
C GLY A 59 5.83 3.57 -6.86
N MET A 60 5.95 4.01 -5.60
CA MET A 60 6.58 5.29 -5.27
C MET A 60 7.99 5.36 -5.87
N LYS A 61 8.80 4.32 -5.65
CA LYS A 61 10.16 4.23 -6.17
C LYS A 61 10.19 4.26 -7.70
N TYR A 62 9.37 3.43 -8.35
CA TYR A 62 9.32 3.33 -9.81
C TYR A 62 8.97 4.67 -10.47
N LEU A 63 7.97 5.36 -9.94
CA LEU A 63 7.44 6.60 -10.53
C LEU A 63 8.25 7.85 -10.17
N TYR A 64 8.83 7.92 -8.96
CA TYR A 64 9.31 9.18 -8.39
C TYR A 64 10.75 9.17 -7.87
N ALA A 65 11.45 8.03 -7.91
CA ALA A 65 12.85 8.01 -7.46
C ALA A 65 13.77 8.82 -8.38
N ASN A 66 13.42 9.03 -9.65
CA ASN A 66 14.21 9.83 -10.60
C ASN A 66 15.70 9.41 -10.64
N GLY A 67 15.97 8.10 -10.62
CA GLY A 67 17.33 7.55 -10.59
C GLY A 67 18.00 7.49 -9.19
N LYS A 68 17.30 7.89 -8.12
CA LYS A 68 17.73 7.70 -6.73
C LYS A 68 17.44 6.28 -6.24
N GLU A 69 18.16 5.84 -5.20
CA GLU A 69 17.93 4.52 -4.59
C GLU A 69 16.65 4.46 -3.74
N SER A 70 16.17 5.62 -3.27
CA SER A 70 15.01 5.75 -2.38
C SER A 70 14.18 6.99 -2.72
N VAL A 71 12.93 6.99 -2.23
CA VAL A 71 11.99 8.12 -2.36
C VAL A 71 11.68 8.68 -0.98
N ASN A 72 11.78 9.99 -0.87
CA ASN A 72 11.34 10.70 0.32
C ASN A 72 9.85 11.05 0.17
N ILE A 73 8.99 10.45 1.00
CA ILE A 73 7.54 10.71 0.95
C ILE A 73 7.17 12.18 1.25
N ASN A 74 8.06 12.96 1.89
CA ASN A 74 7.89 14.41 2.04
C ASN A 74 8.04 15.18 0.72
N GLU A 75 8.67 14.60 -0.30
CA GLU A 75 8.84 15.21 -1.62
C GLU A 75 7.65 14.94 -2.54
N LEU A 76 6.75 14.02 -2.17
CA LEU A 76 5.55 13.71 -2.97
C LEU A 76 4.43 14.71 -2.69
N SER A 77 3.86 15.24 -3.77
CA SER A 77 2.66 16.07 -3.71
C SER A 77 1.42 15.21 -3.46
N MET A 78 0.31 15.86 -3.10
CA MET A 78 -0.98 15.18 -3.00
C MET A 78 -1.43 14.58 -4.34
N ASP A 79 -1.03 15.19 -5.47
CA ASP A 79 -1.38 14.67 -6.79
C ASP A 79 -0.53 13.44 -7.15
N ASP A 80 0.71 13.35 -6.67
CA ASP A 80 1.53 12.14 -6.80
C ASP A 80 0.91 10.97 -6.02
N ILE A 81 0.45 11.22 -4.79
CA ILE A 81 -0.26 10.20 -3.99
C ILE A 81 -1.58 9.79 -4.67
N LYS A 82 -2.35 10.74 -5.20
CA LYS A 82 -3.56 10.42 -5.99
C LYS A 82 -3.23 9.58 -7.22
N ASN A 83 -2.10 9.85 -7.87
CA ASN A 83 -1.68 9.11 -9.04
C ASN A 83 -1.34 7.65 -8.69
N ILE A 84 -0.54 7.42 -7.65
CA ILE A 84 -0.28 6.06 -7.13
C ILE A 84 -1.59 5.36 -6.79
N ASN A 85 -2.53 6.07 -6.17
CA ASN A 85 -3.84 5.51 -5.82
C ASN A 85 -4.67 5.08 -7.04
N LYS A 86 -4.49 5.68 -8.22
CA LYS A 86 -5.16 5.18 -9.44
C LYS A 86 -4.67 3.79 -9.81
N TYR A 87 -3.36 3.54 -9.69
CA TYR A 87 -2.79 2.20 -9.90
C TYR A 87 -3.30 1.21 -8.86
N ILE A 88 -3.27 1.57 -7.58
CA ILE A 88 -3.79 0.70 -6.50
C ILE A 88 -5.30 0.43 -6.67
N ALA A 89 -6.06 1.38 -7.20
CA ALA A 89 -7.48 1.18 -7.50
C ALA A 89 -7.73 0.20 -8.66
N SER A 90 -6.79 0.09 -9.61
CA SER A 90 -6.91 -0.89 -10.69
C SER A 90 -6.85 -2.34 -10.18
N ILE A 91 -6.17 -2.57 -9.05
CA ILE A 91 -6.06 -3.88 -8.37
C ILE A 91 -7.10 -4.07 -7.24
N GLY A 92 -8.06 -3.14 -7.11
CA GLY A 92 -9.21 -3.27 -6.20
C GLY A 92 -8.98 -2.78 -4.77
N PHE A 93 -7.98 -1.93 -4.55
CA PHE A 93 -7.68 -1.36 -3.23
C PHE A 93 -7.59 0.17 -3.27
N ILE A 94 -7.49 0.79 -2.10
CA ILE A 94 -7.17 2.21 -1.94
C ILE A 94 -6.05 2.31 -0.90
N ALA A 95 -5.00 3.07 -1.21
CA ALA A 95 -4.00 3.50 -0.25
C ALA A 95 -4.45 4.78 0.47
N ILE A 96 -4.44 4.76 1.79
CA ILE A 96 -4.79 5.88 2.66
C ILE A 96 -3.49 6.41 3.25
N VAL A 97 -3.09 7.59 2.83
CA VAL A 97 -1.87 8.26 3.31
C VAL A 97 -2.28 9.49 4.12
N GLU A 98 -2.03 9.43 5.42
CA GLU A 98 -2.28 10.52 6.35
C GLU A 98 -0.94 11.17 6.72
N LYS A 99 -0.91 12.50 6.82
CA LYS A 99 0.26 13.29 7.22
C LYS A 99 -0.07 14.07 8.47
N PHE A 100 0.82 13.99 9.46
CA PHE A 100 0.66 14.66 10.75
C PHE A 100 1.93 15.42 11.13
N THR A 101 1.76 16.56 11.77
CA THR A 101 2.75 17.09 12.72
C THR A 101 2.77 16.22 13.98
N ILE A 102 3.79 16.39 14.83
CA ILE A 102 3.89 15.66 16.11
C ILE A 102 2.65 15.93 16.99
N GLU A 103 2.18 17.17 17.06
CA GLU A 103 1.02 17.54 17.89
C GLU A 103 -0.28 16.89 17.38
N GLU A 104 -0.52 16.95 16.07
CA GLU A 104 -1.67 16.29 15.45
C GLU A 104 -1.62 14.78 15.63
N TYR A 105 -0.43 14.17 15.53
CA TYR A 105 -0.24 12.74 15.73
C TYR A 105 -0.61 12.31 17.15
N LEU A 106 -0.12 13.02 18.17
CA LEU A 106 -0.44 12.73 19.57
C LEU A 106 -1.94 12.86 19.86
N SER A 107 -2.63 13.77 19.16
CA SER A 107 -4.07 13.96 19.27
C SER A 107 -4.89 12.91 18.50
N ASN A 108 -4.30 12.25 17.50
CA ASN A 108 -4.95 11.26 16.61
C ASN A 108 -4.26 9.88 16.69
N MET A 109 -3.69 9.57 17.85
CA MET A 109 -2.98 8.33 18.08
C MET A 109 -3.98 7.15 17.96
N LYS A 110 -3.74 6.26 17.00
CA LYS A 110 -4.50 5.01 16.87
C LYS A 110 -3.83 3.95 17.73
N LEU A 111 -4.61 3.27 18.55
CA LEU A 111 -4.15 2.17 19.39
C LEU A 111 -5.11 0.98 19.28
N PRO A 112 -4.62 -0.26 19.26
CA PRO A 112 -3.20 -0.62 19.25
C PRO A 112 -2.54 -0.38 17.87
N ASN A 113 -1.22 -0.15 17.85
CA ASN A 113 -0.46 -0.25 16.61
C ASN A 113 -0.32 -1.73 16.24
N TYR A 114 -1.21 -2.23 15.38
CA TYR A 114 -1.29 -3.63 14.97
C TYR A 114 -0.06 -4.11 14.19
N PHE A 115 0.62 -3.21 13.47
CA PHE A 115 1.82 -3.57 12.72
C PHE A 115 2.99 -3.90 13.64
N VAL A 116 3.06 -3.23 14.80
CA VAL A 116 4.03 -3.53 15.87
C VAL A 116 3.56 -4.71 16.72
N ASN A 117 2.30 -4.69 17.16
CA ASN A 117 1.69 -5.68 18.07
C ASN A 117 0.84 -6.69 17.26
N LYS A 118 1.52 -7.45 16.39
CA LYS A 118 0.90 -8.34 15.40
C LYS A 118 0.00 -9.41 16.03
N GLU A 119 0.27 -9.79 17.27
CA GLU A 119 -0.51 -10.73 18.08
C GLU A 119 -1.92 -10.23 18.41
N LEU A 120 -2.15 -8.91 18.35
CA LEU A 120 -3.48 -8.33 18.57
C LEU A 120 -4.36 -8.39 17.32
N ILE A 121 -3.81 -8.75 16.16
CA ILE A 121 -4.57 -8.89 14.92
C ILE A 121 -5.48 -10.11 15.00
N LYS A 122 -6.76 -9.85 14.78
CA LYS A 122 -7.84 -10.83 14.72
C LYS A 122 -8.37 -10.96 13.30
N ASP A 123 -9.15 -12.00 13.05
CA ASP A 123 -9.69 -12.28 11.73
C ASP A 123 -10.71 -11.22 11.26
N ASP A 124 -11.27 -10.43 12.19
CA ASP A 124 -12.17 -9.30 11.94
C ASP A 124 -11.47 -7.93 11.93
N THR A 125 -10.15 -7.88 12.13
CA THR A 125 -9.38 -6.63 12.07
C THR A 125 -9.44 -6.08 10.65
N LEU A 126 -9.91 -4.84 10.50
CA LEU A 126 -10.06 -4.23 9.18
C LEU A 126 -8.69 -3.85 8.62
N LEU A 127 -8.54 -3.95 7.30
CA LEU A 127 -7.29 -3.59 6.62
C LEU A 127 -6.86 -2.14 6.90
N ARG A 128 -7.85 -1.23 7.04
CA ARG A 128 -7.64 0.19 7.36
C ARG A 128 -7.15 0.46 8.79
N ASP A 129 -7.29 -0.53 9.67
CA ASP A 129 -6.83 -0.44 11.06
C ASP A 129 -5.38 -0.92 11.20
N ILE A 130 -4.89 -1.70 10.22
CA ILE A 130 -3.48 -2.03 10.10
C ILE A 130 -2.79 -0.89 9.35
N TYR A 131 -1.76 -0.31 9.94
CA TYR A 131 -1.05 0.82 9.36
C TYR A 131 0.45 0.77 9.60
N TYR A 132 1.20 1.37 8.68
CA TYR A 132 2.64 1.59 8.78
C TYR A 132 2.90 3.07 9.06
N GLU A 133 3.82 3.36 9.97
CA GLU A 133 4.20 4.72 10.32
C GLU A 133 5.67 4.96 10.01
N VAL A 134 5.95 6.12 9.41
CA VAL A 134 7.32 6.60 9.18
C VAL A 134 7.44 8.06 9.59
N THR A 135 8.49 8.35 10.37
CA THR A 135 8.84 9.72 10.75
C THR A 135 9.90 10.24 9.79
N VAL A 136 9.64 11.39 9.18
CA VAL A 136 10.54 12.02 8.22
C VAL A 136 10.98 13.37 8.77
N ASN A 137 12.28 13.66 8.69
CA ASN A 137 12.91 14.91 9.18
C ASN A 137 12.52 15.26 10.63
N SER A 138 12.27 14.25 11.47
CA SER A 138 11.94 14.37 12.90
C SER A 138 10.77 15.29 13.25
N SER A 139 9.89 15.61 12.29
CA SER A 139 8.81 16.59 12.48
C SER A 139 7.50 16.23 11.79
N MET A 140 7.55 15.34 10.79
CA MET A 140 6.37 14.89 10.06
C MET A 140 6.25 13.37 10.21
N ILE A 141 5.05 12.92 10.55
CA ILE A 141 4.71 11.51 10.66
C ILE A 141 3.73 11.18 9.54
N TYR A 142 4.07 10.17 8.75
CA TYR A 142 3.19 9.61 7.73
C TYR A 142 2.62 8.30 8.22
N ARG A 143 1.31 8.13 8.08
CA ARG A 143 0.62 6.87 8.34
C ARG A 143 0.04 6.36 7.02
N ILE A 144 0.40 5.14 6.66
CA ILE A 144 -0.06 4.46 5.45
C ILE A 144 -0.92 3.27 5.87
N SER A 145 -2.16 3.23 5.39
CA SER A 145 -3.08 2.11 5.55
C SER A 145 -3.78 1.81 4.23
N PHE A 146 -4.55 0.72 4.16
CA PHE A 146 -5.25 0.32 2.94
C PHE A 146 -6.69 -0.05 3.22
N ASP A 147 -7.52 0.00 2.19
CA ASP A 147 -8.87 -0.55 2.25
C ASP A 147 -9.28 -1.14 0.91
N PHE A 148 -10.32 -1.96 0.92
CA PHE A 148 -10.94 -2.47 -0.28
C PHE A 148 -11.64 -1.35 -1.05
N LEU A 149 -11.46 -1.33 -2.36
CA LEU A 149 -12.20 -0.45 -3.25
C LEU A 149 -13.66 -0.91 -3.30
N LYS A 150 -14.57 -0.05 -2.83
CA LYS A 150 -16.02 -0.29 -2.84
C LYS A 150 -16.67 0.14 -4.14
#